data_AF-A0A932BKV9-F1
#
_entry.id   AF-A0A932BKV9-F1
#
_cell.length_a   1.000
_cell.length_b   1.000
_cell.length_c   1.000
_cell.angle_alpha   90.00
_cell.angle_beta   90.00
_cell.angle_gamma   90.00
#
_symmetry.space_group_name_H-M   'P 1'
#
loop_
_entity.id
_entity.type
_entity.pdbx_description
1 polymer ?
#
loop_
_entity_poly.entity_id
_entity_poly.type
_entity_poly.pdbx_seq_one_letter_code
_entity_poly.pdbx_strand_id
1 'polypeptide(L)'
;MSVASHSAPSSGAVRPEQGPRPRWFADAIIAGFVATGALTVAFIIAYVGAAGFGSASAGGTFAGALYALTNNPAVSFGQARPAVSLLLHIVMGLVWAVLYARFVAHRLPGSAWQSGALWGLFVGVLSLVFFLPLVGAGLLGLSTGAGVLPIVGNLALNAIYGAVLGQLYAREASDAARADDPVLSEQAQGAAIRHSEDFSAAGILLGFGIGALGGAVLAVAIPRNTLDDATGWSLALAAGGLLCGGAIGGIIGSFAGLPQAAEDPREAALGPDHFELNWLPYFIIPTVLLVIVAVVVGLGSVLLTAVESGGKMLPVWLALGATIVVGVGGALVAWRQGGAAPSAPPGASHGGH
;
A
#
# COMPACT_ATOMS: atom_id res chain seq x y z
N MET A 1 -29.03 -36.18 52.44
CA MET A 1 -28.21 -36.06 51.22
C MET A 1 -28.05 -34.57 50.93
N SER A 2 -26.88 -34.02 51.27
CA SER A 2 -26.53 -32.60 51.06
C SER A 2 -25.81 -32.50 49.73
N VAL A 3 -26.42 -31.82 48.76
CA VAL A 3 -25.82 -31.59 47.44
C VAL A 3 -24.85 -30.42 47.58
N ALA A 4 -23.55 -30.73 47.58
CA ALA A 4 -22.49 -29.74 47.60
C ALA A 4 -22.57 -28.90 46.32
N SER A 5 -23.04 -27.66 46.44
CA SER A 5 -23.03 -26.67 45.37
C SER A 5 -21.58 -26.33 45.01
N HIS A 6 -21.07 -27.00 43.97
CA HIS A 6 -19.83 -26.62 43.30
C HIS A 6 -19.98 -25.18 42.79
N SER A 7 -19.34 -24.25 43.49
CA SER A 7 -19.16 -22.89 43.03
C SER A 7 -18.32 -22.97 41.77
N ALA A 8 -18.91 -22.70 40.61
CA ALA A 8 -18.16 -22.59 39.38
C ALA A 8 -16.99 -21.62 39.62
N PRO A 9 -15.74 -21.99 39.26
CA PRO A 9 -14.62 -21.09 39.41
C PRO A 9 -14.99 -19.79 38.72
N SER A 10 -15.01 -18.69 39.47
CA SER A 10 -15.24 -17.36 38.92
C SER A 10 -14.30 -17.21 37.75
N SER A 11 -14.83 -17.23 36.53
CA SER A 11 -14.10 -16.98 35.30
C SER A 11 -13.38 -15.66 35.52
N GLY A 12 -12.10 -15.75 35.89
CA GLY A 12 -11.29 -14.59 36.16
C GLY A 12 -11.31 -13.81 34.86
N ALA A 13 -12.02 -12.69 34.86
CA ALA A 13 -12.14 -11.84 33.69
C ALA A 13 -10.70 -11.53 33.28
N VAL A 14 -10.26 -12.16 32.20
CA VAL A 14 -8.93 -11.95 31.62
C VAL A 14 -8.92 -10.48 31.30
N ARG A 15 -8.23 -9.69 32.12
CA ARG A 15 -8.09 -8.26 31.86
C ARG A 15 -7.37 -8.17 30.53
N PRO A 16 -7.94 -7.52 29.50
CA PRO A 16 -7.24 -7.31 28.26
C PRO A 16 -5.94 -6.60 28.59
N GLU A 17 -4.81 -7.27 28.35
CA GLU A 17 -3.50 -6.71 28.66
C GLU A 17 -3.34 -5.42 27.87
N GLN A 18 -3.23 -4.29 28.58
CA GLN A 18 -3.11 -2.94 28.00
C GLN A 18 -1.70 -2.65 27.46
N GLY A 19 -0.99 -3.68 26.99
CA GLY A 19 0.36 -3.58 26.46
C GLY A 19 0.39 -3.15 24.99
N PRO A 20 1.48 -2.51 24.51
CA PRO A 20 1.72 -2.34 23.08
C PRO A 20 1.67 -3.69 22.38
N ARG A 21 0.85 -3.82 21.32
CA ARG A 21 0.75 -5.08 20.58
C ARG A 21 2.14 -5.54 20.13
N PRO A 22 2.48 -6.84 20.18
CA PRO A 22 3.82 -7.33 19.80
C PRO A 22 4.26 -6.91 18.38
N ARG A 23 3.29 -6.60 17.50
CA ARG A 23 3.49 -6.36 16.05
C ARG A 23 2.97 -5.01 15.56
N TRP A 24 2.74 -4.06 16.46
CA TRP A 24 2.16 -2.76 16.14
C TRP A 24 2.86 -2.03 14.99
N PHE A 25 4.17 -2.26 14.79
CA PHE A 25 4.95 -1.64 13.74
C PHE A 25 4.64 -2.21 12.35
N ALA A 26 4.57 -3.53 12.18
CA ALA A 26 4.26 -4.15 10.89
C ALA A 26 2.86 -3.74 10.41
N ASP A 27 1.88 -3.80 11.32
CA ASP A 27 0.50 -3.36 11.07
C ASP A 27 0.44 -1.89 10.64
N ALA A 28 1.26 -1.03 11.28
CA ALA A 28 1.34 0.38 10.94
C ALA A 28 1.93 0.62 9.54
N ILE A 29 2.96 -0.14 9.14
CA ILE A 29 3.55 -0.02 7.80
C ILE A 29 2.55 -0.44 6.72
N ILE A 30 1.88 -1.58 6.88
CA ILE A 30 0.88 -2.07 5.93
C ILE A 30 -0.28 -1.09 5.83
N ALA A 31 -0.88 -0.71 6.97
CA ALA A 31 -1.99 0.22 7.01
C ALA A 31 -1.60 1.60 6.43
N GLY A 32 -0.40 2.09 6.76
CA GLY A 32 0.13 3.35 6.25
C GLY A 32 0.36 3.34 4.74
N PHE A 33 0.89 2.25 4.19
CA PHE A 33 1.09 2.09 2.76
C PHE A 33 -0.24 2.10 2.00
N VAL A 34 -1.23 1.32 2.46
CA VAL A 34 -2.56 1.28 1.85
C VAL A 34 -3.28 2.63 1.97
N ALA A 35 -3.21 3.28 3.13
CA ALA A 35 -3.78 4.61 3.35
C ALA A 35 -3.15 5.68 2.44
N THR A 36 -1.83 5.61 2.22
CA THR A 36 -1.12 6.51 1.29
C THR A 36 -1.57 6.28 -0.16
N GLY A 37 -1.78 5.02 -0.55
CA GLY A 37 -2.35 4.68 -1.86
C GLY A 37 -3.76 5.24 -2.04
N ALA A 38 -4.64 5.07 -1.04
CA ALA A 38 -6.00 5.63 -1.06
C ALA A 38 -5.99 7.16 -1.15
N LEU A 39 -5.12 7.83 -0.38
CA LEU A 39 -4.90 9.27 -0.43
C LEU A 39 -4.46 9.74 -1.83
N THR A 40 -3.53 9.01 -2.45
CA THR A 40 -3.04 9.30 -3.81
C THR A 40 -4.18 9.24 -4.83
N VAL A 41 -5.00 8.19 -4.79
CA VAL A 41 -6.15 8.04 -5.69
C VAL A 41 -7.15 9.18 -5.49
N ALA A 42 -7.49 9.51 -4.23
CA ALA A 42 -8.38 10.63 -3.92
C ALA A 42 -7.83 11.98 -4.42
N PHE A 43 -6.52 12.20 -4.27
CA PHE A 43 -5.84 13.38 -4.79
C PHE A 43 -5.92 13.48 -6.31
N ILE A 44 -5.66 12.38 -7.03
CA ILE A 44 -5.74 12.34 -8.50
C ILE A 44 -7.16 12.69 -8.97
N ILE A 45 -8.19 12.08 -8.37
CA ILE A 45 -9.59 12.35 -8.72
C ILE A 45 -9.92 13.84 -8.49
N ALA A 46 -9.54 14.37 -7.33
CA ALA A 46 -9.77 15.78 -6.99
C ALA A 46 -9.03 16.74 -7.94
N TYR A 47 -7.77 16.44 -8.27
CA TYR A 47 -6.95 17.24 -9.18
C TYR A 47 -7.51 17.25 -10.60
N VAL A 48 -7.81 16.07 -11.17
CA VAL A 48 -8.37 15.95 -12.52
C VAL A 48 -9.73 16.64 -12.61
N GLY A 49 -10.59 16.47 -11.60
CA GLY A 49 -11.85 17.17 -11.51
C GLY A 49 -11.67 18.70 -11.50
N ALA A 50 -10.83 19.21 -10.58
CA ALA A 50 -10.57 20.64 -10.47
C ALA A 50 -9.97 21.23 -11.76
N ALA A 51 -9.04 20.51 -12.40
CA ALA A 51 -8.42 20.95 -13.65
C ALA A 51 -9.44 21.03 -14.78
N GLY A 52 -10.25 19.98 -14.98
CA GLY A 52 -11.25 19.94 -16.05
C GLY A 52 -12.33 21.02 -15.89
N PHE A 53 -12.87 21.18 -14.67
CA PHE A 53 -13.89 22.21 -14.42
C PHE A 53 -13.32 23.63 -14.44
N GLY A 54 -12.08 23.81 -13.98
CA GLY A 54 -11.37 25.10 -14.01
C GLY A 54 -11.07 25.58 -15.43
N SER A 55 -10.73 24.68 -16.35
CA SER A 55 -10.44 25.03 -17.76
C SER A 55 -11.69 25.26 -18.60
N ALA A 56 -12.80 24.56 -18.31
CA ALA A 56 -14.00 24.57 -19.16
C ALA A 56 -14.88 25.82 -18.95
N SER A 57 -14.70 26.54 -17.85
CA SER A 57 -15.67 27.54 -17.39
C SER A 57 -15.07 28.95 -17.46
N ALA A 58 -15.23 29.60 -18.62
CA ALA A 58 -14.80 30.99 -18.79
C ALA A 58 -15.68 31.94 -17.94
N GLY A 59 -15.16 32.41 -16.79
CA GLY A 59 -15.65 33.62 -16.13
C GLY A 59 -16.36 33.46 -14.77
N GLY A 60 -16.54 32.25 -14.24
CA GLY A 60 -17.13 32.05 -12.90
C GLY A 60 -16.11 32.22 -11.76
N THR A 61 -16.50 32.79 -10.62
CA THR A 61 -15.63 32.90 -9.42
C THR A 61 -15.17 31.54 -8.91
N PHE A 62 -16.06 30.54 -8.92
CA PHE A 62 -15.74 29.16 -8.54
C PHE A 62 -14.78 28.48 -9.54
N ALA A 63 -14.99 28.68 -10.84
CA ALA A 63 -14.10 28.18 -11.88
C ALA A 63 -12.69 28.78 -11.76
N GLY A 64 -12.60 30.09 -11.53
CA GLY A 64 -11.35 30.78 -11.26
C GLY A 64 -10.64 30.23 -10.01
N ALA A 65 -11.39 29.90 -8.96
CA ALA A 65 -10.84 29.26 -7.77
C ALA A 65 -10.30 27.85 -8.02
N LEU A 66 -10.99 27.03 -8.83
CA LEU A 66 -10.51 25.70 -9.24
C LEU A 66 -9.28 25.77 -10.14
N TYR A 67 -9.24 26.75 -11.05
CA TYR A 67 -8.07 27.03 -11.87
C TYR A 67 -6.88 27.43 -10.98
N ALA A 68 -7.07 28.35 -10.05
CA ALA A 68 -6.05 28.74 -9.08
C ALA A 68 -5.59 27.57 -8.19
N LEU A 69 -6.49 26.65 -7.83
CA LEU A 69 -6.17 25.45 -7.06
C LEU A 69 -5.26 24.48 -7.82
N THR A 70 -5.33 24.46 -9.14
CA THR A 70 -4.50 23.59 -10.00
C THR A 70 -3.28 24.32 -10.59
N ASN A 71 -3.25 25.65 -10.53
CA ASN A 71 -2.18 26.50 -11.06
C ASN A 71 -1.59 27.38 -9.94
N ASN A 72 -0.86 26.76 -9.00
CA ASN A 72 -0.24 27.47 -7.88
C ASN A 72 1.17 26.93 -7.55
N PRO A 73 1.92 27.61 -6.65
CA PRO A 73 3.29 27.21 -6.30
C PRO A 73 3.41 25.78 -5.74
N ALA A 74 2.43 25.27 -5.00
CA ALA A 74 2.49 23.90 -4.47
C ALA A 74 2.37 22.85 -5.58
N VAL A 75 1.47 23.06 -6.54
CA VAL A 75 1.37 22.19 -7.73
C VAL A 75 2.64 22.30 -8.57
N SER A 76 3.14 23.52 -8.75
CA SER A 76 4.39 23.77 -9.49
C SER A 76 5.58 23.09 -8.82
N PHE A 77 5.66 23.10 -7.48
CA PHE A 77 6.66 22.38 -6.71
C PHE A 77 6.57 20.87 -6.95
N GLY A 78 5.35 20.32 -6.93
CA GLY A 78 5.08 18.93 -7.25
C GLY A 78 5.51 18.57 -8.67
N GLN A 79 5.19 19.39 -9.66
CA GLN A 79 5.51 19.13 -11.07
C GLN A 79 7.00 19.33 -11.39
N ALA A 80 7.66 20.30 -10.77
CA ALA A 80 9.09 20.55 -10.97
C ALA A 80 9.96 19.47 -10.31
N ARG A 81 9.45 18.82 -9.25
CA ARG A 81 10.17 17.82 -8.46
C ARG A 81 9.26 16.64 -8.12
N PRO A 82 8.69 15.95 -9.13
CA PRO A 82 7.65 14.93 -8.95
C PRO A 82 8.08 13.83 -8.00
N ALA A 83 9.36 13.56 -8.00
CA ALA A 83 9.95 12.53 -7.21
C ALA A 83 10.27 12.88 -5.77
N VAL A 84 10.73 14.12 -5.52
CA VAL A 84 10.85 14.61 -4.15
C VAL A 84 9.47 14.65 -3.54
N SER A 85 8.48 15.14 -4.29
CA SER A 85 7.08 15.16 -3.89
C SER A 85 6.57 13.76 -3.57
N LEU A 86 6.80 12.78 -4.46
CA LEU A 86 6.35 11.41 -4.27
C LEU A 86 7.07 10.71 -3.11
N LEU A 87 8.39 10.89 -2.98
CA LEU A 87 9.16 10.35 -1.86
C LEU A 87 8.67 10.93 -0.53
N LEU A 88 8.48 12.25 -0.45
CA LEU A 88 7.92 12.90 0.73
C LEU A 88 6.52 12.38 1.03
N HIS A 89 5.68 12.22 0.02
CA HIS A 89 4.32 11.70 0.18
C HIS A 89 4.31 10.32 0.85
N ILE A 90 5.17 9.41 0.38
CA ILE A 90 5.25 8.03 0.91
C ILE A 90 5.88 8.02 2.30
N VAL A 91 7.06 8.63 2.44
CA VAL A 91 7.79 8.64 3.72
C VAL A 91 6.92 9.27 4.81
N MET A 92 6.29 10.39 4.50
CA MET A 92 5.46 11.09 5.47
C MET A 92 4.18 10.32 5.79
N GLY A 93 3.56 9.68 4.79
CA GLY A 93 2.44 8.76 4.98
C GLY A 93 2.79 7.57 5.90
N LEU A 94 4.00 7.02 5.82
CA LEU A 94 4.46 5.94 6.70
C LEU A 94 4.81 6.44 8.10
N VAL A 95 5.50 7.57 8.21
CA VAL A 95 5.85 8.20 9.50
C VAL A 95 4.59 8.50 10.30
N TRP A 96 3.57 9.10 9.68
CA TRP A 96 2.30 9.39 10.36
C TRP A 96 1.54 8.13 10.76
N ALA A 97 1.64 7.04 9.99
CA ALA A 97 1.03 5.76 10.33
C ALA A 97 1.68 5.12 11.57
N VAL A 98 3.02 5.16 11.64
CA VAL A 98 3.78 4.68 12.81
C VAL A 98 3.46 5.52 14.05
N LEU A 99 3.36 6.84 13.91
CA LEU A 99 2.98 7.74 15.02
C LEU A 99 1.54 7.49 15.50
N TYR A 100 0.60 7.29 14.58
CA TYR A 100 -0.78 6.93 14.91
C TYR A 100 -0.84 5.64 15.74
N ALA A 101 -0.24 4.57 15.22
CA ALA A 101 -0.20 3.26 15.85
C ALA A 101 0.43 3.33 17.26
N ARG A 102 1.54 4.05 17.39
CA ARG A 102 2.30 4.11 18.65
C ARG A 102 1.61 4.93 19.74
N PHE A 103 1.01 6.07 19.38
CA PHE A 103 0.61 7.10 20.35
C PHE A 103 -0.88 7.40 20.40
N VAL A 104 -1.63 7.12 19.34
CA VAL A 104 -2.98 7.68 19.15
C VAL A 104 -4.04 6.60 19.11
N ALA A 105 -3.75 5.45 18.49
CA ALA A 105 -4.73 4.40 18.23
C ALA A 105 -5.51 3.95 19.47
N HIS A 106 -4.87 3.94 20.65
CA HIS A 106 -5.50 3.53 21.91
C HIS A 106 -6.06 4.69 22.76
N ARG A 107 -5.89 5.94 22.33
CA ARG A 107 -6.25 7.13 23.13
C ARG A 107 -7.52 7.82 22.65
N LEU A 108 -7.88 7.66 21.37
CA LEU A 108 -9.04 8.31 20.80
C LEU A 108 -10.29 7.43 20.98
N PRO A 109 -11.37 7.94 21.59
CA PRO A 109 -12.63 7.23 21.69
C PRO A 109 -13.34 7.18 20.34
N GLY A 110 -14.15 6.13 20.12
CA GLY A 110 -14.99 6.00 18.94
C GLY A 110 -14.60 4.80 18.07
N SER A 111 -15.24 4.72 16.90
CA SER A 111 -14.90 3.68 15.93
C SER A 111 -13.54 3.95 15.28
N ALA A 112 -12.88 2.89 14.84
CA ALA A 112 -11.56 2.91 14.23
C ALA A 112 -11.35 4.00 13.16
N TRP A 113 -12.29 4.09 12.21
CA TRP A 113 -12.21 5.06 11.12
C TRP A 113 -12.44 6.50 11.61
N GLN A 114 -13.21 6.72 12.69
CA GLN A 114 -13.40 8.05 13.29
C GLN A 114 -12.13 8.52 14.00
N SER A 115 -11.52 7.66 14.83
CA SER A 115 -10.25 7.94 15.49
C SER A 115 -9.15 8.21 14.47
N GLY A 116 -9.11 7.40 13.41
CA GLY A 116 -8.21 7.61 12.27
C GLY A 116 -8.47 8.93 11.54
N ALA A 117 -9.73 9.24 11.21
CA ALA A 117 -10.09 10.49 10.53
C ALA A 117 -9.72 11.73 11.36
N LEU A 118 -9.93 11.69 12.68
CA LEU A 118 -9.55 12.77 13.59
C LEU A 118 -8.03 12.98 13.62
N TRP A 119 -7.26 11.88 13.64
CA TRP A 119 -5.81 11.94 13.48
C TRP A 119 -5.39 12.51 12.13
N GLY A 120 -6.03 12.07 11.05
CA GLY A 120 -5.82 12.61 9.70
C GLY A 120 -6.08 14.12 9.66
N LEU A 121 -7.17 14.60 10.24
CA LEU A 121 -7.45 16.04 10.32
C LEU A 121 -6.35 16.81 11.06
N PHE A 122 -5.82 16.26 12.16
CA PHE A 122 -4.68 16.86 12.86
C PHE A 122 -3.45 16.97 11.94
N VAL A 123 -3.09 15.90 11.23
CA VAL A 123 -2.01 15.90 10.23
C VAL A 123 -2.30 16.91 9.10
N GLY A 124 -3.55 17.01 8.68
CA GLY A 124 -4.02 17.99 7.71
C GLY A 124 -3.79 19.43 8.17
N VAL A 125 -4.10 19.75 9.43
CA VAL A 125 -3.82 21.07 10.02
C VAL A 125 -2.31 21.35 10.04
N LEU A 126 -1.48 20.36 10.41
CA LEU A 126 -0.02 20.53 10.34
C LEU A 126 0.45 20.81 8.90
N SER A 127 -0.11 20.14 7.90
CA SER A 127 0.17 20.43 6.48
C SER A 127 -0.19 21.88 6.10
N LEU A 128 -1.35 22.38 6.53
CA LEU A 128 -1.78 23.76 6.26
C LEU A 128 -0.87 24.82 6.91
N VAL A 129 -0.36 24.52 8.10
CA VAL A 129 0.42 25.47 8.91
C VAL A 129 1.91 25.43 8.56
N PHE A 130 2.47 24.26 8.23
CA PHE A 130 3.90 24.09 8.02
C PHE A 130 4.25 23.79 6.56
N PHE A 131 3.55 22.85 5.93
CA PHE A 131 3.91 22.39 4.58
C PHE A 131 3.52 23.38 3.48
N LEU A 132 2.28 23.90 3.49
CA LEU A 132 1.84 24.85 2.47
C LEU A 132 2.68 26.14 2.42
N PRO A 133 3.04 26.78 3.55
CA PRO A 133 3.97 27.91 3.53
C PRO A 133 5.34 27.53 2.98
N LEU A 134 5.87 26.36 3.35
CA LEU A 134 7.19 25.89 2.91
C LEU A 134 7.29 25.73 1.39
N VAL A 135 6.19 25.32 0.73
CA VAL A 135 6.13 25.20 -0.74
C VAL A 135 5.62 26.46 -1.44
N GLY A 136 5.49 27.58 -0.72
CA GLY A 136 5.11 28.87 -1.29
C GLY A 136 3.60 29.06 -1.53
N ALA A 137 2.75 28.17 -1.02
CA ALA A 137 1.29 28.34 -1.08
C ALA A 137 0.72 29.23 0.05
N GLY A 138 1.59 29.72 0.94
CA GLY A 138 1.21 30.62 2.03
C GLY A 138 0.48 29.91 3.18
N LEU A 139 0.20 30.66 4.24
CA LEU A 139 -0.50 30.12 5.41
C LEU A 139 -1.92 29.70 5.03
N LEU A 140 -2.31 28.46 5.36
CA LEU A 140 -3.58 27.84 4.98
C LEU A 140 -3.84 27.74 3.46
N GLY A 141 -2.85 28.00 2.61
CA GLY A 141 -3.05 28.02 1.16
C GLY A 141 -3.66 29.32 0.62
N LEU A 142 -3.77 30.37 1.44
CA LEU A 142 -4.48 31.60 1.06
C LEU A 142 -3.79 32.40 -0.06
N SER A 143 -2.47 32.22 -0.25
CA SER A 143 -1.75 32.90 -1.34
C SER A 143 -1.92 32.21 -2.70
N THR A 144 -2.63 31.08 -2.77
CA THR A 144 -2.92 30.39 -4.04
C THR A 144 -3.96 31.11 -4.89
N GLY A 145 -4.76 32.00 -4.32
CA GLY A 145 -5.91 32.62 -4.99
C GLY A 145 -7.14 31.71 -5.11
N ALA A 146 -7.08 30.47 -4.61
CA ALA A 146 -8.18 29.50 -4.67
C ALA A 146 -9.22 29.65 -3.53
N GLY A 147 -9.13 30.73 -2.74
CA GLY A 147 -10.01 30.95 -1.60
C GLY A 147 -9.87 29.88 -0.52
N VAL A 148 -10.99 29.32 -0.04
CA VAL A 148 -11.01 28.29 1.01
C VAL A 148 -10.77 26.87 0.49
N LEU A 149 -10.70 26.67 -0.83
CA LEU A 149 -10.56 25.34 -1.43
C LEU A 149 -9.29 24.58 -0.99
N PRO A 150 -8.10 25.21 -0.85
CA PRO A 150 -6.91 24.52 -0.36
C PRO A 150 -7.11 23.95 1.05
N ILE A 151 -7.81 24.68 1.92
CA ILE A 151 -8.12 24.25 3.29
C ILE A 151 -9.02 23.02 3.26
N VAL A 152 -10.16 23.13 2.57
CA VAL A 152 -11.16 22.05 2.49
C VAL A 152 -10.56 20.81 1.83
N GLY A 153 -9.87 20.98 0.69
CA GLY A 153 -9.25 19.88 -0.05
C GLY A 153 -8.19 19.16 0.78
N ASN A 154 -7.27 19.89 1.41
CA ASN A 154 -6.22 19.28 2.23
C ASN A 154 -6.79 18.56 3.46
N LEU A 155 -7.79 19.14 4.16
CA LEU A 155 -8.41 18.50 5.30
C LEU A 155 -9.21 17.26 4.89
N ALA A 156 -9.98 17.31 3.80
CA ALA A 156 -10.72 16.17 3.29
C ALA A 156 -9.80 15.01 2.89
N LEU A 157 -8.72 15.31 2.15
CA LEU A 157 -7.74 14.31 1.75
C LEU A 157 -7.09 13.64 2.97
N ASN A 158 -6.64 14.42 3.95
CA ASN A 158 -6.03 13.84 5.15
C ASN A 158 -7.04 13.09 6.03
N ALA A 159 -8.30 13.51 6.06
CA ALA A 159 -9.36 12.75 6.72
C ALA A 159 -9.58 11.37 6.07
N ILE A 160 -9.53 11.29 4.73
CA ILE A 160 -9.59 10.01 3.99
C ILE A 160 -8.40 9.13 4.35
N TYR A 161 -7.17 9.67 4.28
CA TYR A 161 -5.96 8.97 4.71
C TYR A 161 -6.10 8.40 6.12
N GLY A 162 -6.50 9.26 7.07
CA GLY A 162 -6.69 8.91 8.47
C GLY A 162 -7.75 7.84 8.66
N ALA A 163 -8.91 7.96 8.00
CA ALA A 163 -10.00 6.99 8.11
C ALA A 163 -9.57 5.60 7.63
N VAL A 164 -8.88 5.51 6.49
CA VAL A 164 -8.36 4.25 5.95
C VAL A 164 -7.30 3.66 6.88
N LEU A 165 -6.37 4.49 7.36
CA LEU A 165 -5.34 4.09 8.33
C LEU A 165 -5.97 3.52 9.60
N GLY A 166 -6.92 4.24 10.21
CA GLY A 166 -7.60 3.83 11.42
C GLY A 166 -8.35 2.51 11.24
N GLN A 167 -9.11 2.38 10.15
CA GLN A 167 -9.86 1.17 9.83
C GLN A 167 -8.96 -0.05 9.64
N LEU A 168 -7.84 0.10 8.93
CA LEU A 168 -6.91 -1.01 8.67
C LEU A 168 -6.08 -1.37 9.91
N TYR A 169 -5.75 -0.40 10.75
CA TYR A 169 -4.98 -0.64 11.97
C TYR A 169 -5.81 -1.27 13.11
N ALA A 170 -7.13 -1.02 13.14
CA ALA A 170 -8.02 -1.48 14.21
C ALA A 170 -8.68 -2.85 13.96
N ARG A 171 -8.11 -3.71 13.11
CA ARG A 171 -8.64 -5.05 12.77
C ARG A 171 -8.92 -5.99 13.96
N GLU A 172 -8.66 -5.58 15.19
CA GLU A 172 -9.07 -6.24 16.44
C GLU A 172 -10.59 -6.45 16.59
N ALA A 173 -11.45 -5.65 15.95
CA ALA A 173 -12.89 -5.94 15.93
C ALA A 173 -13.18 -7.28 15.22
N SER A 174 -12.33 -7.68 14.28
CA SER A 174 -12.38 -8.99 13.63
C SER A 174 -11.75 -10.09 14.48
N ASP A 175 -10.82 -9.77 15.38
CA ASP A 175 -10.21 -10.76 16.27
C ASP A 175 -11.11 -11.07 17.47
N ALA A 176 -11.86 -10.09 17.98
CA ALA A 176 -12.92 -10.33 18.97
C ALA A 176 -14.08 -11.14 18.38
N ALA A 177 -14.40 -10.95 17.10
CA ALA A 177 -15.39 -11.75 16.38
C ALA A 177 -14.90 -13.17 16.06
N ARG A 178 -13.59 -13.37 15.88
CA ARG A 178 -12.95 -14.70 15.73
C ARG A 178 -12.89 -15.46 17.05
N ALA A 179 -12.65 -14.77 18.16
CA ALA A 179 -12.55 -15.40 19.48
C ALA A 179 -13.82 -16.16 19.94
N ASP A 180 -14.97 -15.93 19.30
CA ASP A 180 -16.23 -16.64 19.57
C ASP A 180 -16.42 -17.92 18.72
N ASP A 181 -15.52 -18.27 17.78
CA ASP A 181 -15.64 -19.46 16.93
C ASP A 181 -14.69 -20.60 17.38
N PRO A 182 -15.20 -21.71 17.94
CA PRO A 182 -14.34 -22.67 18.62
C PRO A 182 -13.64 -23.68 17.69
N VAL A 183 -12.30 -23.55 17.70
CA VAL A 183 -11.32 -24.60 18.07
C VAL A 183 -10.59 -25.34 16.93
N LEU A 184 -9.27 -25.15 16.95
CA LEU A 184 -8.15 -25.80 16.25
C LEU A 184 -7.78 -25.31 14.83
N SER A 185 -8.71 -25.00 13.94
CA SER A 185 -8.38 -24.40 12.64
C SER A 185 -7.94 -22.93 12.77
N GLU A 186 -8.54 -22.18 13.71
CA GLU A 186 -8.25 -20.76 13.89
C GLU A 186 -6.86 -20.44 14.43
N GLN A 187 -6.29 -21.30 15.29
CA GLN A 187 -4.97 -20.99 15.88
C GLN A 187 -3.86 -21.12 14.84
N ALA A 188 -3.92 -22.16 14.01
CA ALA A 188 -3.00 -22.36 12.90
C ALA A 188 -3.22 -21.32 11.79
N GLN A 189 -4.47 -21.05 11.41
CA GLN A 189 -4.80 -20.04 10.41
C GLN A 189 -4.45 -18.63 10.88
N GLY A 190 -4.67 -18.31 12.14
CA GLY A 190 -4.27 -17.05 12.75
C GLY A 190 -2.75 -16.90 12.79
N ALA A 191 -2.01 -17.95 13.11
CA ALA A 191 -0.54 -17.95 13.02
C ALA A 191 -0.07 -17.77 11.56
N ALA A 192 -0.74 -18.42 10.59
CA ALA A 192 -0.46 -18.30 9.16
C ALA A 192 -0.66 -16.88 8.63
N ILE A 193 -1.82 -16.27 8.92
CA ILE A 193 -2.14 -14.89 8.53
C ILE A 193 -1.13 -13.93 9.15
N ARG A 194 -0.85 -14.09 10.45
CA ARG A 194 0.17 -13.31 11.14
C ARG A 194 1.52 -13.44 10.43
N HIS A 195 1.97 -14.65 10.11
CA HIS A 195 3.25 -14.82 9.43
C HIS A 195 3.26 -14.15 8.04
N SER A 196 2.18 -14.29 7.26
CA SER A 196 1.99 -13.61 5.97
C SER A 196 2.06 -12.09 6.09
N GLU A 197 1.47 -11.50 7.13
CA GLU A 197 1.51 -10.05 7.37
C GLU A 197 2.92 -9.55 7.71
N ASP A 198 3.68 -10.25 8.56
CA ASP A 198 5.07 -9.87 8.88
C ASP A 198 5.95 -9.88 7.61
N PHE A 199 5.79 -10.93 6.80
CA PHE A 199 6.50 -11.04 5.54
C PHE A 199 6.01 -10.05 4.49
N SER A 200 4.72 -9.70 4.48
CA SER A 200 4.20 -8.63 3.63
C SER A 200 4.82 -7.28 4.00
N ALA A 201 4.90 -6.93 5.29
CA ALA A 201 5.56 -5.72 5.74
C ALA A 201 7.05 -5.69 5.36
N ALA A 202 7.78 -6.79 5.61
CA ALA A 202 9.18 -6.92 5.19
C ALA A 202 9.32 -6.83 3.66
N GLY A 203 8.40 -7.45 2.92
CA GLY A 203 8.31 -7.41 1.48
C GLY A 203 8.08 -6.00 0.94
N ILE A 204 7.20 -5.21 1.56
CA ILE A 204 6.99 -3.79 1.21
C ILE A 204 8.30 -3.01 1.38
N LEU A 205 8.98 -3.17 2.51
CA LEU A 205 10.23 -2.46 2.81
C LEU A 205 11.37 -2.85 1.87
N LEU A 206 11.54 -4.15 1.60
CA LEU A 206 12.55 -4.65 0.66
C LEU A 206 12.20 -4.22 -0.76
N GLY A 207 10.93 -4.33 -1.13
CA GLY A 207 10.37 -3.89 -2.40
C GLY A 207 10.60 -2.40 -2.65
N PHE A 208 10.47 -1.54 -1.64
CA PHE A 208 10.85 -0.13 -1.74
C PHE A 208 12.33 0.04 -2.10
N GLY A 209 13.23 -0.68 -1.43
CA GLY A 209 14.66 -0.61 -1.70
C GLY A 209 15.01 -1.06 -3.13
N ILE A 210 14.50 -2.22 -3.55
CA ILE A 210 14.75 -2.78 -4.88
C ILE A 210 14.10 -1.92 -5.96
N GLY A 211 12.87 -1.49 -5.73
CA GLY A 211 12.12 -0.64 -6.66
C GLY A 211 12.77 0.73 -6.86
N ALA A 212 13.22 1.36 -5.78
CA ALA A 212 13.97 2.62 -5.85
C ALA A 212 15.29 2.45 -6.63
N LEU A 213 16.02 1.36 -6.37
CA LEU A 213 17.25 1.05 -7.10
C LEU A 213 16.98 0.81 -8.59
N GLY A 214 15.96 0.00 -8.93
CA GLY A 214 15.56 -0.27 -10.31
C GLY A 214 15.15 1.00 -11.05
N GLY A 215 14.37 1.87 -10.41
CA GLY A 215 14.00 3.17 -10.95
C GLY A 215 15.20 4.10 -11.15
N ALA A 216 16.18 4.09 -10.24
CA ALA A 216 17.43 4.85 -10.37
C ALA A 216 18.33 4.31 -11.50
N VAL A 217 18.41 2.99 -11.67
CA VAL A 217 19.16 2.37 -12.78
C VAL A 217 18.51 2.74 -14.12
N LEU A 218 17.18 2.62 -14.21
CA LEU A 218 16.43 2.99 -15.41
C LEU A 218 16.63 4.48 -15.74
N ALA A 219 16.61 5.33 -14.73
CA ALA A 219 16.90 6.75 -14.88
C ALA A 219 18.29 7.07 -15.46
N VAL A 220 19.29 6.26 -15.17
CA VAL A 220 20.65 6.39 -15.74
C VAL A 220 20.72 5.79 -17.14
N ALA A 221 19.97 4.72 -17.40
CA ALA A 221 19.95 4.02 -18.68
C ALA A 221 19.22 4.79 -19.79
N ILE A 222 18.27 5.66 -19.43
CA ILE A 222 17.51 6.47 -20.39
C ILE A 222 18.39 7.62 -20.92
N PRO A 223 18.57 7.75 -22.25
CA PRO A 223 19.37 8.82 -22.84
C PRO A 223 18.86 10.22 -22.43
N ARG A 224 19.75 11.04 -21.86
CA ARG A 224 19.39 12.38 -21.36
C ARG A 224 18.86 13.33 -22.45
N ASN A 225 19.22 13.09 -23.70
CA ASN A 225 18.75 13.87 -24.86
C ASN A 225 17.28 13.59 -25.24
N THR A 226 16.64 12.57 -24.66
CA THR A 226 15.19 12.35 -24.81
C THR A 226 14.36 13.08 -23.77
N LEU A 227 14.99 13.66 -22.74
CA LEU A 227 14.32 14.30 -21.61
C LEU A 227 14.97 15.67 -21.41
N ASP A 228 14.40 16.70 -22.04
CA ASP A 228 14.93 18.07 -22.00
C ASP A 228 15.01 18.67 -20.55
N ASP A 229 14.46 17.98 -19.54
CA ASP A 229 14.63 18.25 -18.09
C ASP A 229 15.14 17.01 -17.31
N ALA A 230 16.37 16.57 -17.63
CA ALA A 230 16.95 15.30 -17.19
C ALA A 230 17.00 15.06 -15.65
N THR A 231 16.97 16.09 -14.80
CA THR A 231 17.06 15.92 -13.34
C THR A 231 15.74 15.53 -12.67
N GLY A 232 14.59 15.93 -13.22
CA GLY A 232 13.28 15.66 -12.61
C GLY A 232 12.80 14.22 -12.82
N TRP A 233 13.06 13.68 -14.01
CA TRP A 233 12.62 12.35 -14.43
C TRP A 233 13.36 11.21 -13.74
N SER A 234 14.66 11.39 -13.47
CA SER A 234 15.46 10.33 -12.83
C SER A 234 14.93 9.94 -11.46
N LEU A 235 14.62 10.96 -10.66
CA LEU A 235 14.06 10.77 -9.35
C LEU A 235 12.61 10.25 -9.50
N ALA A 236 11.86 10.67 -10.53
CA ALA A 236 10.45 10.28 -10.70
C ALA A 236 10.33 8.78 -10.94
N LEU A 237 11.23 8.25 -11.77
CA LEU A 237 11.39 6.83 -12.00
C LEU A 237 11.82 6.09 -10.75
N ALA A 238 12.72 6.66 -9.93
CA ALA A 238 13.08 6.08 -8.64
C ALA A 238 11.89 6.05 -7.66
N ALA A 239 11.09 7.10 -7.60
CA ALA A 239 9.93 7.18 -6.70
C ALA A 239 8.74 6.32 -7.18
N GLY A 240 8.49 6.27 -8.49
CA GLY A 240 7.54 5.33 -9.10
C GLY A 240 8.00 3.87 -8.92
N GLY A 241 9.30 3.63 -9.10
CA GLY A 241 9.95 2.37 -8.78
C GLY A 241 9.76 1.98 -7.32
N LEU A 242 9.88 2.92 -6.38
CA LEU A 242 9.61 2.72 -4.96
C LEU A 242 8.17 2.25 -4.75
N LEU A 243 7.15 2.95 -5.27
CA LEU A 243 5.75 2.52 -5.14
C LEU A 243 5.49 1.13 -5.72
N CYS A 244 5.88 0.91 -6.96
CA CYS A 244 5.66 -0.36 -7.65
C CYS A 244 6.40 -1.50 -6.94
N GLY A 245 7.65 -1.25 -6.54
CA GLY A 245 8.47 -2.19 -5.80
C GLY A 245 7.85 -2.53 -4.45
N GLY A 246 7.35 -1.55 -3.70
CA GLY A 246 6.66 -1.79 -2.42
C GLY A 246 5.37 -2.59 -2.58
N ALA A 247 4.57 -2.27 -3.60
CA ALA A 247 3.35 -3.02 -3.89
C ALA A 247 3.64 -4.47 -4.27
N ILE A 248 4.56 -4.69 -5.22
CA ILE A 248 4.98 -6.03 -5.64
C ILE A 248 5.63 -6.79 -4.48
N GLY A 249 6.50 -6.12 -3.72
CA GLY A 249 7.16 -6.68 -2.56
C GLY A 249 6.18 -7.08 -1.46
N GLY A 250 5.14 -6.28 -1.20
CA GLY A 250 4.08 -6.63 -0.25
C GLY A 250 3.29 -7.87 -0.67
N ILE A 251 3.01 -7.99 -1.97
CA ILE A 251 2.35 -9.18 -2.54
C ILE A 251 3.26 -10.40 -2.41
N ILE A 252 4.50 -10.33 -2.89
CA ILE A 252 5.47 -11.44 -2.81
C ILE A 252 5.71 -11.85 -1.36
N GLY A 253 5.88 -10.87 -0.47
CA GLY A 253 6.03 -11.09 0.97
C GLY A 253 4.82 -11.79 1.55
N SER A 254 3.59 -11.38 1.20
CA SER A 254 2.38 -12.05 1.69
C SER A 254 2.32 -13.52 1.30
N PHE A 255 2.73 -13.88 0.08
CA PHE A 255 2.80 -15.28 -0.37
C PHE A 255 3.95 -16.04 0.28
N ALA A 256 5.11 -15.42 0.44
CA ALA A 256 6.28 -16.03 1.07
C ALA A 256 6.07 -16.36 2.56
N GLY A 257 5.22 -15.58 3.24
CA GLY A 257 4.85 -15.83 4.64
C GLY A 257 3.65 -16.76 4.81
N LEU A 258 3.04 -17.28 3.74
CA LEU A 258 2.08 -18.37 3.90
C LEU A 258 2.83 -19.60 4.41
N PRO A 259 2.48 -20.17 5.57
CA PRO A 259 3.10 -21.39 6.01
C PRO A 259 2.86 -22.44 4.95
N GLN A 260 3.94 -23.10 4.52
CA GLN A 260 3.81 -24.33 3.78
C GLN A 260 3.14 -25.30 4.74
N ALA A 261 1.83 -25.52 4.56
CA ALA A 261 1.11 -26.48 5.36
C ALA A 261 1.92 -27.78 5.28
N ALA A 262 2.32 -28.31 6.43
CA ALA A 262 2.78 -29.69 6.45
C ALA A 262 1.59 -30.48 5.89
N GLU A 263 1.77 -31.15 4.76
CA GLU A 263 0.70 -31.95 4.12
C GLU A 263 0.03 -32.76 5.23
N ASP A 264 -1.26 -32.50 5.48
CA ASP A 264 -2.02 -33.38 6.35
C ASP A 264 -1.96 -34.77 5.68
N PRO A 265 -1.47 -35.82 6.37
CA PRO A 265 -1.43 -37.17 5.80
C PRO A 265 -2.79 -37.62 5.25
N ARG A 266 -3.90 -37.03 5.71
CA ARG A 266 -5.25 -37.26 5.21
C ARG A 266 -5.54 -36.50 3.92
N GLU A 267 -5.07 -35.25 3.76
CA GLU A 267 -5.19 -34.48 2.51
C GLU A 267 -4.29 -35.07 1.41
N ALA A 268 -3.08 -35.53 1.77
CA ALA A 268 -2.20 -36.26 0.84
C ALA A 268 -2.88 -37.53 0.29
N ALA A 269 -3.79 -38.15 1.06
CA ALA A 269 -4.58 -39.30 0.62
C ALA A 269 -5.83 -38.92 -0.21
N LEU A 270 -6.34 -37.69 -0.08
CA LEU A 270 -7.51 -37.20 -0.81
C LEU A 270 -7.17 -36.69 -2.22
N GLY A 271 -5.88 -36.57 -2.53
CA GLY A 271 -5.41 -36.00 -3.79
C GLY A 271 -5.54 -34.48 -3.80
N PRO A 272 -4.90 -33.80 -4.76
CA PRO A 272 -4.79 -32.36 -4.74
C PRO A 272 -6.16 -31.67 -4.88
N ASP A 273 -6.38 -30.61 -4.09
CA ASP A 273 -7.67 -29.95 -3.97
C ASP A 273 -8.13 -29.39 -5.34
N HIS A 274 -9.38 -29.68 -5.67
CA HIS A 274 -10.01 -29.30 -6.93
C HIS A 274 -10.06 -27.77 -7.07
N PHE A 275 -10.10 -27.01 -5.97
CA PHE A 275 -10.02 -25.54 -6.00
C PHE A 275 -8.63 -25.02 -6.37
N GLU A 276 -7.57 -25.59 -5.80
CA GLU A 276 -6.20 -25.22 -6.11
C GLU A 276 -5.81 -25.54 -7.55
N LEU A 277 -6.25 -26.69 -8.09
CA LEU A 277 -6.01 -27.02 -9.49
C LEU A 277 -6.90 -26.24 -10.46
N ASN A 278 -8.20 -26.07 -10.16
CA ASN A 278 -9.16 -25.61 -11.16
C ASN A 278 -9.66 -24.18 -10.98
N TRP A 279 -9.38 -23.48 -9.88
CA TRP A 279 -9.92 -22.14 -9.64
C TRP A 279 -8.87 -21.12 -9.24
N LEU A 280 -7.90 -21.51 -8.39
CA LEU A 280 -6.82 -20.62 -7.94
C LEU A 280 -6.01 -19.98 -9.10
N PRO A 281 -5.63 -20.72 -10.17
CA PRO A 281 -4.96 -20.11 -11.31
C PRO A 281 -5.84 -19.05 -12.01
N TYR A 282 -7.16 -19.28 -12.02
CA TYR A 282 -8.13 -18.40 -12.65
C TYR A 282 -8.45 -17.15 -11.84
N PHE A 283 -8.01 -17.03 -10.58
CA PHE A 283 -8.11 -15.79 -9.78
C PHE A 283 -6.79 -15.02 -9.71
N ILE A 284 -5.68 -15.73 -9.55
CA ILE A 284 -4.34 -15.11 -9.52
C ILE A 284 -4.06 -14.43 -10.85
N ILE A 285 -4.36 -15.09 -11.97
CA ILE A 285 -4.14 -14.55 -13.31
C ILE A 285 -4.90 -13.23 -13.54
N PRO A 286 -6.23 -13.11 -13.30
CA PRO A 286 -6.93 -11.84 -13.46
C PRO A 286 -6.53 -10.76 -12.46
N THR A 287 -6.15 -11.08 -11.21
CA THR A 287 -5.66 -10.06 -10.27
C THR A 287 -4.28 -9.52 -10.68
N VAL A 288 -3.36 -10.40 -11.08
CA VAL A 288 -2.07 -10.01 -11.66
C VAL A 288 -2.29 -9.24 -12.96
N LEU A 289 -3.21 -9.68 -13.82
CA LEU A 289 -3.60 -8.94 -15.02
C LEU A 289 -4.21 -7.59 -14.69
N LEU A 290 -4.98 -7.44 -13.61
CA LEU A 290 -5.58 -6.16 -13.22
C LEU A 290 -4.52 -5.19 -12.72
N VAL A 291 -3.53 -5.67 -11.97
CA VAL A 291 -2.35 -4.88 -11.59
C VAL A 291 -1.51 -4.52 -12.81
N ILE A 292 -1.30 -5.47 -13.73
CA ILE A 292 -0.63 -5.22 -15.01
C ILE A 292 -1.42 -4.21 -15.83
N VAL A 293 -2.75 -4.32 -15.92
CA VAL A 293 -3.61 -3.39 -16.65
C VAL A 293 -3.58 -2.02 -16.00
N ALA A 294 -3.60 -1.91 -14.67
CA ALA A 294 -3.45 -0.62 -14.00
C ALA A 294 -2.08 0.03 -14.27
N VAL A 295 -1.01 -0.78 -14.27
CA VAL A 295 0.34 -0.34 -14.62
C VAL A 295 0.43 0.02 -16.11
N VAL A 296 -0.18 -0.76 -17.00
CA VAL A 296 -0.21 -0.57 -18.45
C VAL A 296 -1.12 0.60 -18.85
N VAL A 297 -2.21 0.84 -18.16
CA VAL A 297 -3.09 2.01 -18.36
C VAL A 297 -2.40 3.26 -17.84
N GLY A 298 -1.73 3.18 -16.68
CA GLY A 298 -0.86 4.25 -16.18
C GLY A 298 0.27 4.57 -17.16
N LEU A 299 0.99 3.54 -17.63
CA LEU A 299 2.01 3.68 -18.67
C LEU A 299 1.41 4.13 -20.01
N GLY A 300 0.18 3.72 -20.34
CA GLY A 300 -0.54 4.03 -21.57
C GLY A 300 -1.01 5.48 -21.65
N SER A 301 -1.42 6.05 -20.52
CA SER A 301 -1.66 7.48 -20.39
C SER A 301 -0.36 8.29 -20.59
N VAL A 302 0.77 7.77 -20.09
CA VAL A 302 2.12 8.35 -20.35
C VAL A 302 2.57 8.11 -21.80
N LEU A 303 2.16 7.01 -22.43
CA LEU A 303 2.45 6.66 -23.83
C LEU A 303 1.66 7.56 -24.79
N LEU A 304 0.41 7.89 -24.46
CA LEU A 304 -0.41 8.88 -25.17
C LEU A 304 0.25 10.26 -25.15
N THR A 305 0.80 10.67 -24.01
CA THR A 305 1.60 11.91 -23.90
C THR A 305 2.90 11.82 -24.70
N ALA A 306 3.51 10.64 -24.79
CA ALA A 306 4.72 10.42 -25.58
C ALA A 306 4.47 10.37 -27.11
N VAL A 307 3.29 9.94 -27.56
CA VAL A 307 2.91 9.98 -28.99
C VAL A 307 2.67 11.42 -29.44
N GLU A 308 2.04 12.25 -28.59
CA GLU A 308 1.95 13.70 -28.81
C GLU A 308 3.35 14.35 -28.91
N SER A 309 4.38 13.76 -28.28
CA SER A 309 5.77 14.25 -28.36
C SER A 309 6.55 13.81 -29.62
N GLY A 310 5.92 13.10 -30.57
CA GLY A 310 6.53 12.77 -31.87
C GLY A 310 7.48 11.56 -31.87
N GLY A 311 7.28 10.57 -31.00
CA GLY A 311 7.94 9.26 -31.09
C GLY A 311 9.39 9.18 -30.57
N LYS A 312 9.94 10.28 -30.04
CA LYS A 312 11.32 10.33 -29.50
C LYS A 312 11.58 9.36 -28.33
N MET A 313 10.54 8.88 -27.66
CA MET A 313 10.65 8.05 -26.45
C MET A 313 10.67 6.52 -26.70
N LEU A 314 10.54 6.04 -27.95
CA LEU A 314 10.44 4.60 -28.28
C LEU A 314 11.54 3.69 -27.64
N PRO A 315 12.83 4.09 -27.56
CA PRO A 315 13.88 3.26 -26.95
C PRO A 315 13.71 3.09 -25.43
N VAL A 316 13.21 4.12 -24.75
CA VAL A 316 12.93 4.10 -23.31
C VAL A 316 11.84 3.09 -22.99
N TRP A 317 10.84 3.00 -23.86
CA TRP A 317 9.73 2.07 -23.72
C TRP A 317 10.12 0.60 -23.92
N LEU A 318 11.04 0.32 -24.86
CA LEU A 318 11.58 -1.04 -25.03
C LEU A 318 12.40 -1.49 -23.81
N ALA A 319 13.16 -0.58 -23.18
CA ALA A 319 13.91 -0.88 -21.96
C ALA A 319 12.99 -1.15 -20.75
N LEU A 320 11.90 -0.38 -20.62
CA LEU A 320 10.89 -0.56 -19.57
C LEU A 320 10.12 -1.88 -19.74
N GLY A 321 9.70 -2.19 -20.97
CA GLY A 321 9.06 -3.47 -21.31
C GLY A 321 9.97 -4.67 -21.01
N ALA A 322 11.25 -4.59 -21.38
CA ALA A 322 12.22 -5.64 -21.08
C ALA A 322 12.43 -5.83 -19.57
N THR A 323 12.49 -4.74 -18.80
CA THR A 323 12.66 -4.80 -17.33
C THR A 323 11.47 -5.48 -16.65
N ILE A 324 10.25 -5.19 -17.10
CA ILE A 324 9.03 -5.84 -16.60
C ILE A 324 9.02 -7.33 -16.95
N VAL A 325 9.36 -7.70 -18.19
CA VAL A 325 9.43 -9.10 -18.63
C VAL A 325 10.47 -9.88 -17.81
N VAL A 326 11.63 -9.29 -17.55
CA VAL A 326 12.69 -9.91 -16.72
C VAL A 326 12.25 -10.03 -15.26
N GLY A 327 11.62 -9.00 -14.69
CA GLY A 327 11.13 -9.02 -13.31
C GLY A 327 10.04 -10.07 -13.09
N VAL A 328 9.04 -10.12 -13.97
CA VAL A 328 7.95 -11.10 -13.92
C VAL A 328 8.47 -12.51 -14.22
N GLY A 329 9.35 -12.66 -15.21
CA GLY A 329 9.99 -13.93 -15.55
C GLY A 329 10.84 -14.48 -14.41
N GLY A 330 11.61 -13.62 -13.74
CA GLY A 330 12.44 -13.98 -12.58
C GLY A 330 11.59 -14.45 -11.39
N ALA A 331 10.49 -13.75 -11.10
CA ALA A 331 9.56 -14.14 -10.05
C ALA A 331 8.89 -15.50 -10.35
N LEU A 332 8.49 -15.75 -11.60
CA LEU A 332 7.92 -17.04 -12.03
C LEU A 332 8.93 -18.18 -11.95
N VAL A 333 10.20 -17.95 -12.32
CA VAL A 333 11.27 -18.95 -12.19
C VAL A 333 11.57 -19.26 -10.74
N ALA A 334 11.68 -18.24 -9.88
CA ALA A 334 11.90 -18.41 -8.45
C ALA A 334 10.76 -19.19 -7.77
N TRP A 335 9.51 -18.88 -8.12
CA TRP A 335 8.33 -19.62 -7.66
C TRP A 335 8.38 -21.09 -8.10
N ARG A 336 8.72 -21.37 -9.36
CA ARG A 336 8.84 -22.73 -9.88
C ARG A 336 9.96 -23.54 -9.21
N GLN A 337 11.05 -22.89 -8.81
CA GLN A 337 12.17 -23.55 -8.12
C GLN A 337 11.89 -23.78 -6.63
N GLY A 338 11.10 -22.93 -5.99
CA GLY A 338 10.67 -23.10 -4.59
C GLY A 338 9.64 -24.20 -4.36
N GLY A 339 8.97 -24.68 -5.42
CA GLY A 339 8.00 -25.78 -5.36
C GLY A 339 8.60 -27.19 -5.45
N ALA A 340 9.92 -27.33 -5.58
CA ALA A 340 10.55 -28.65 -5.55
C ALA A 340 10.60 -29.15 -4.10
N ALA A 341 9.60 -29.96 -3.73
CA ALA A 341 9.58 -30.63 -2.43
C ALA A 341 10.92 -31.38 -2.21
N PRO A 342 11.54 -31.27 -1.03
CA PRO A 342 12.73 -32.04 -0.72
C PRO A 342 12.39 -33.52 -0.89
N SER A 343 13.11 -34.20 -1.78
CA SER A 343 12.94 -35.63 -2.02
C SER A 343 13.02 -36.35 -0.68
N ALA A 344 11.90 -36.95 -0.26
CA ALA A 344 11.84 -37.72 0.97
C ALA A 344 13.02 -38.71 0.99
N PRO A 345 13.78 -38.80 2.10
CA PRO A 345 14.90 -39.71 2.20
C PRO A 345 14.42 -41.14 1.88
N PRO A 346 15.12 -41.86 0.98
CA PRO A 346 14.70 -43.19 0.56
C PRO A 346 14.56 -44.12 1.77
N GLY A 347 13.36 -44.67 1.91
CA GLY A 347 12.86 -45.58 2.93
C GLY A 347 13.88 -46.18 3.90
N ALA A 348 13.76 -45.79 5.17
CA ALA A 348 14.04 -46.71 6.26
C ALA A 348 13.00 -47.83 6.18
N SER A 349 13.37 -48.93 5.51
CA SER A 349 12.64 -50.18 5.58
C SER A 349 12.59 -50.61 7.05
N HIS A 350 11.43 -50.49 7.67
CA HIS A 350 11.14 -51.21 8.91
C HIS A 350 11.12 -52.70 8.57
N GLY A 351 12.29 -53.32 8.74
CA GLY A 351 12.41 -54.76 8.91
C GLY A 351 11.62 -55.17 10.14
N GLY A 352 10.68 -56.09 9.94
CA GLY A 352 9.97 -56.72 11.04
C GLY A 352 10.89 -57.57 11.90
N HIS A 353 10.56 -57.63 13.18
CA HIS A 353 10.53 -58.85 14.00
C HIS A 353 9.61 -58.60 15.21
#